data_AF-A0A7C6SRK7-F1
#
_entry.id   AF-A0A7C6SRK7-F1
#
_cell.length_a   1.000
_cell.length_b   1.000
_cell.length_c   1.000
_cell.angle_alpha   90.00
_cell.angle_beta   90.00
_cell.angle_gamma   90.00
#
_symmetry.space_group_name_H-M   'P 1'
#
loop_
_entity.id
_entity.type
_entity.pdbx_description
1 polymer ?
#
loop_
_entity_poly.entity_id
_entity_poly.type
_entity_poly.pdbx_seq_one_letter_code
_entity_poly.pdbx_strand_id
1 'polypeptide(L)' 'LSTVQMPSGIPVATVAVDGAKNAALLCIQMLAITDSTLARRLQDDREEQTQSARQKDQDVSAQFPQ' A
#
# COMPACT_ATOMS: atom_id res chain seq x y z
N LEU A 1 -17.46 -11.54 1.15
CA LEU A 1 -16.88 -12.87 1.47
C LEU A 1 -16.55 -13.70 0.23
N SER A 2 -17.36 -13.64 -0.84
CA SER A 2 -17.20 -14.50 -2.02
C SER A 2 -15.82 -14.49 -2.70
N THR A 3 -15.04 -13.40 -2.57
CA THR A 3 -13.71 -13.27 -3.19
C THR A 3 -12.56 -13.86 -2.37
N VAL A 4 -12.66 -13.83 -1.04
CA VAL A 4 -11.60 -14.34 -0.13
C VAL A 4 -11.75 -15.84 0.17
N GLN A 5 -12.97 -16.38 0.03
CA GLN A 5 -13.30 -17.77 0.34
C GLN A 5 -13.12 -18.69 -0.89
N MET A 6 -11.91 -18.76 -1.46
CA MET A 6 -11.62 -19.61 -2.63
C MET A 6 -11.24 -21.05 -2.25
N PRO A 7 -11.62 -22.06 -3.06
CA PRO A 7 -11.22 -23.44 -2.83
C PRO A 7 -9.71 -23.66 -3.04
N SER A 8 -9.18 -24.70 -2.41
CA SER A 8 -7.77 -25.08 -2.54
C SER A 8 -7.35 -25.27 -4.00
N GLY A 9 -6.19 -24.71 -4.36
CA GLY A 9 -5.60 -24.82 -5.71
C GLY A 9 -5.86 -23.63 -6.63
N ILE A 10 -6.78 -22.72 -6.28
CA ILE A 10 -7.07 -21.52 -7.07
C ILE A 10 -6.95 -20.28 -6.18
N PRO A 11 -5.74 -19.74 -5.99
CA PRO A 11 -5.54 -18.60 -5.10
C PRO A 11 -6.08 -17.30 -5.71
N VAL A 12 -6.64 -16.43 -4.87
CA VAL A 12 -7.06 -15.06 -5.23
C VAL A 12 -6.49 -14.08 -4.21
N ALA A 13 -5.74 -13.10 -4.69
CA ALA A 13 -5.22 -12.03 -3.84
C ALA A 13 -6.31 -10.98 -3.58
N THR A 14 -7.04 -11.14 -2.48
CA THR A 14 -8.12 -10.22 -2.09
C THR A 14 -7.57 -9.07 -1.26
N VAL A 15 -7.97 -7.84 -1.59
CA VAL A 15 -7.64 -6.62 -0.84
C VAL A 15 -8.88 -6.08 -0.10
N ALA A 16 -8.74 -4.96 0.62
CA ALA A 16 -9.84 -4.32 1.33
C ALA A 16 -11.03 -3.99 0.41
N VAL A 17 -12.25 -3.92 0.98
CA VAL A 17 -13.44 -3.40 0.31
C VAL A 17 -13.18 -1.95 -0.14
N ASP A 18 -13.58 -1.62 -1.36
CA ASP A 18 -13.25 -0.36 -2.04
C ASP A 18 -11.73 -0.06 -2.12
N GLY A 19 -10.90 -1.09 -1.94
CA GLY A 19 -9.45 -1.01 -1.88
C GLY A 19 -8.77 -0.98 -3.26
N ALA A 20 -9.36 -0.32 -4.25
CA ALA A 20 -8.82 -0.28 -5.62
C ALA A 20 -7.37 0.23 -5.67
N LYS A 21 -7.03 1.24 -4.83
CA LYS A 21 -5.65 1.72 -4.67
C LYS A 21 -4.71 0.60 -4.20
N ASN A 22 -5.14 -0.20 -3.23
CA ASN A 22 -4.34 -1.30 -2.70
C ASN A 22 -4.19 -2.43 -3.73
N ALA A 23 -5.22 -2.70 -4.52
CA ALA A 23 -5.12 -3.65 -5.64
C ALA A 23 -4.07 -3.19 -6.68
N ALA A 24 -4.08 -1.90 -7.04
CA ALA A 24 -3.10 -1.34 -7.96
C ALA A 24 -1.67 -1.42 -7.39
N LEU A 25 -1.48 -1.05 -6.11
CA LEU A 25 -0.18 -1.17 -5.44
C LEU A 25 0.31 -2.61 -5.33
N LEU A 26 -0.59 -3.58 -5.12
CA LEU A 26 -0.25 -4.99 -5.11
C LEU A 26 0.18 -5.48 -6.51
N CYS A 27 -0.53 -5.05 -7.56
CA CYS A 27 -0.14 -5.32 -8.94
C CYS A 27 1.24 -4.75 -9.27
N ILE A 28 1.50 -3.48 -8.91
CA ILE A 28 2.80 -2.84 -9.09
C ILE A 28 3.90 -3.59 -8.34
N GLN A 29 3.63 -4.06 -7.11
CA GLN A 29 4.57 -4.89 -6.36
C GLN A 29 4.94 -6.19 -7.08
N MET A 30 3.98 -6.84 -7.72
CA MET A 30 4.24 -8.05 -8.53
C MET A 30 5.09 -7.72 -9.76
N LEU A 31 4.79 -6.63 -10.47
CA LEU A 31 5.54 -6.20 -11.65
C LEU A 31 6.95 -5.71 -11.31
N ALA A 32 7.12 -5.05 -10.18
CA ALA A 32 8.41 -4.55 -9.69
C ALA A 32 9.44 -5.66 -9.41
N ILE A 33 9.02 -6.92 -9.30
CA ILE A 33 9.93 -8.08 -9.16
C ILE A 33 10.88 -8.15 -10.36
N THR A 34 10.41 -7.82 -11.56
CA THR A 34 11.18 -7.91 -12.81
C THR A 34 11.46 -6.56 -13.44
N ASP A 35 10.82 -5.48 -12.99
CA ASP A 35 11.05 -4.11 -13.46
C ASP A 35 11.66 -3.23 -12.35
N SER A 36 12.97 -2.96 -12.48
CA SER A 36 13.71 -2.13 -11.53
C SER A 36 13.26 -0.66 -11.50
N THR A 37 12.67 -0.17 -12.59
CA THR A 37 12.14 1.20 -12.65
C THR A 37 10.89 1.32 -11.82
N LEU A 38 9.99 0.33 -11.92
CA LEU A 38 8.80 0.25 -11.06
C LEU A 38 9.17 0.03 -9.60
N ALA A 39 10.17 -0.82 -9.32
CA ALA A 39 10.66 -1.03 -7.96
C ALA A 39 11.12 0.26 -7.29
N ARG A 40 11.90 1.09 -8.01
CA ARG A 40 12.35 2.38 -7.52
C ARG A 40 11.19 3.34 -7.25
N ARG A 41 10.27 3.48 -8.22
CA ARG A 41 9.09 4.35 -8.05
C ARG A 41 8.22 3.96 -6.87
N LEU A 42 8.05 2.65 -6.64
CA LEU A 42 7.30 2.13 -5.51
C LEU A 42 8.00 2.45 -4.18
N GLN A 43 9.33 2.39 -4.13
CA GLN A 43 10.10 2.79 -2.95
C GLN A 43 9.94 4.28 -2.66
N ASP A 44 10.11 5.13 -3.69
CA ASP A 44 9.96 6.58 -3.56
C ASP A 44 8.56 6.96 -3.01
N ASP A 45 7.49 6.33 -3.52
CA ASP A 45 6.11 6.53 -3.05
C ASP A 45 5.92 6.14 -1.57
N ARG A 46 6.57 5.06 -1.10
CA ARG A 46 6.51 4.64 0.31
C ARG A 46 7.25 5.61 1.23
N GLU A 47 8.38 6.13 0.77
CA GLU A 47 9.16 7.13 1.52
C GLU A 47 8.36 8.42 1.65
N GLU A 48 7.73 8.90 0.57
CA GLU A 48 6.86 10.08 0.58
C GLU A 48 5.68 9.91 1.56
N GLN A 49 4.99 8.76 1.53
CA GLN A 49 3.89 8.48 2.45
C GLN A 49 4.34 8.48 3.92
N THR A 50 5.52 7.93 4.20
CA THR A 50 6.11 7.90 5.54
C THR A 50 6.42 9.33 6.02
N GLN A 51 7.00 10.17 5.16
CA GLN A 51 7.28 11.56 5.50
C GLN A 51 5.99 12.35 5.73
N SER A 52 4.97 12.15 4.90
CA SER A 52 3.65 12.78 5.08
C SER A 52 3.01 12.39 6.41
N ALA A 53 3.10 11.12 6.81
CA ALA A 53 2.59 10.66 8.10
C ALA A 53 3.33 11.30 9.28
N ARG A 54 4.67 11.38 9.22
CA ARG A 54 5.49 12.03 10.24
C ARG A 54 5.21 13.52 10.36
N GLN A 55 5.04 14.22 9.25
CA GLN A 55 4.70 15.65 9.27
C GLN A 55 3.37 15.87 9.98
N LYS A 56 2.34 15.10 9.62
CA LYS A 56 1.02 15.19 10.27
C LYS A 56 1.08 14.87 11.75
N ASP A 57 1.90 13.90 12.15
CA ASP A 57 2.10 13.55 13.57
C ASP A 57 2.71 14.73 14.36
N GLN A 58 3.74 15.38 13.80
CA GLN A 58 4.33 16.58 14.39
C GLN A 58 3.31 17.73 14.50
N ASP A 59 2.53 17.95 13.44
CA ASP A 59 1.51 19.01 13.41
C ASP A 59 0.43 18.77 14.49
N VAL A 60 -0.02 17.51 14.65
CA VAL A 60 -1.00 17.14 15.68
C VAL A 60 -0.40 17.29 17.08
N SER A 61 0.84 16.84 17.31
CA SER A 61 1.51 16.98 18.62
C SER A 61 1.73 18.44 19.01
N ALA A 62 1.97 19.33 18.04
CA ALA A 62 2.12 20.77 18.31
C ALA A 62 0.79 21.45 18.66
N GLN A 63 -0.34 20.94 18.15
CA GLN A 63 -1.67 21.46 18.46
C GLN A 63 -2.20 21.02 19.84
N PHE A 64 -1.72 19.89 20.37
CA PHE A 64 -2.11 19.37 21.68
C PHE A 64 -0.90 19.09 22.59
N PRO A 65 -0.19 20.12 23.08
CA PRO A 65 0.82 19.94 24.10
C PRO A 65 0.16 19.43 25.40
N GLN A 66 0.67 18.33 25.95
CA GLN A 66 0.34 17.86 27.30
C GLN A 66 0.94 18.80 28.35
#